data_AF-A0A0D2ZWV9-F1
#
_entry.id   AF-A0A0D2ZWV9-F1
#
_cell.length_a   1.000
_cell.length_b   1.000
_cell.length_c   1.000
_cell.angle_alpha   90.00
_cell.angle_beta   90.00
_cell.angle_gamma   90.00
#
_symmetry.space_group_name_H-M   'P 1'
#
loop_
_entity.id
_entity.type
_entity.pdbx_description
1 polymer ?
#
loop_
_entity_poly.entity_id
_entity_poly.type
_entity_poly.pdbx_seq_one_letter_code
_entity_poly.pdbx_strand_id
1 'polypeptide(L)'
;FLDVDCVALGDTFDQVILPHDVATYGGLCALATYDRSEIQQRVFENDHTWRALGLAPEIRKIIEDFHRGRYAACLEHLETIKKALLLDMYVSRHVEWLLGQIREKALLEYARPFASLRMSTMASQFRSSVPDLEEELMALNKKNKLEACIDSQTKVLYKNAHFQPKK
;
A
#
# COMPACT_ATOMS: atom_id res chain seq x y z
N PHE A 1 -26.64 13.91 -25.18
CA PHE A 1 -25.30 13.48 -25.66
C PHE A 1 -24.44 14.74 -25.78
N LEU A 2 -23.88 15.39 -24.76
CA LEU A 2 -23.68 15.16 -23.33
C LEU A 2 -24.34 16.35 -22.61
N ASP A 3 -25.27 16.09 -21.69
CA ASP A 3 -25.55 17.04 -20.62
C ASP A 3 -24.40 16.88 -19.65
N VAL A 4 -23.36 17.70 -19.83
CA VAL A 4 -22.37 17.88 -18.78
C VAL A 4 -22.96 18.95 -17.87
N ASP A 5 -23.57 18.53 -16.76
CA ASP A 5 -23.81 19.43 -15.64
C ASP A 5 -22.45 19.76 -15.01
N CYS A 6 -21.76 20.68 -15.66
CA CYS A 6 -20.53 21.36 -15.25
C CYS A 6 -20.73 22.29 -14.04
N VAL A 7 -21.84 22.19 -13.29
CA VAL A 7 -22.40 23.29 -12.47
C VAL A 7 -21.57 23.64 -11.21
N ALA A 8 -20.32 23.18 -11.10
CA ALA A 8 -19.37 23.77 -10.17
C ALA A 8 -17.94 23.83 -10.69
N LEU A 9 -17.73 23.91 -12.01
CA LEU A 9 -16.47 24.43 -12.53
C LEU A 9 -16.44 25.93 -12.25
N GLY A 10 -15.92 26.30 -11.08
CA GLY A 10 -15.69 27.70 -10.72
C GLY A 10 -14.88 28.41 -11.80
N ASP A 11 -15.15 29.70 -11.98
CA ASP A 11 -14.75 30.55 -13.11
C ASP A 11 -13.23 30.81 -13.31
N THR A 12 -12.36 29.92 -12.82
CA THR A 12 -10.89 30.01 -13.00
C THR A 12 -10.32 28.64 -13.36
N PHE A 13 -10.01 28.45 -14.64
CA PHE A 13 -9.43 27.24 -15.24
C PHE A 13 -7.93 27.01 -14.93
N ASP A 14 -7.37 27.69 -13.93
CA ASP A 14 -5.91 27.70 -13.74
C ASP A 14 -5.34 26.48 -12.98
N GLN A 15 -6.17 25.60 -12.41
CA GLN A 15 -5.79 24.29 -11.83
C GLN A 15 -7.02 23.58 -11.26
N VAL A 16 -7.88 22.99 -12.09
CA VAL A 16 -9.02 22.20 -11.58
C VAL A 16 -8.60 20.74 -11.47
N ILE A 17 -8.38 20.28 -10.24
CA ILE A 17 -8.22 18.85 -9.92
C ILE A 17 -9.64 18.29 -9.71
N LEU A 18 -9.99 17.18 -10.38
CA LEU A 18 -11.31 16.59 -10.21
C LEU A 18 -11.45 16.01 -8.79
N PRO A 19 -12.66 16.03 -8.19
CA PRO A 19 -12.89 15.39 -6.90
C PRO A 19 -12.50 13.90 -6.86
N HIS A 20 -12.59 13.17 -7.99
CA HIS A 20 -12.08 11.81 -8.14
C HIS A 20 -10.54 11.76 -7.99
N ASP A 21 -9.82 12.67 -8.64
CA ASP A 21 -8.35 12.73 -8.56
C ASP A 21 -7.90 13.06 -7.14
N VAL A 22 -8.58 13.99 -6.45
CA VAL A 22 -8.33 14.30 -5.03
C VAL A 22 -8.50 13.05 -4.16
N ALA A 23 -9.58 12.30 -4.36
CA ALA A 23 -9.82 11.04 -3.65
C ALA A 23 -8.72 10.01 -3.95
N THR A 24 -8.29 9.93 -5.21
CA THR A 24 -7.25 9.00 -5.66
C THR A 24 -5.89 9.31 -5.05
N TYR A 25 -5.43 10.55 -5.18
CA TYR A 25 -4.15 10.97 -4.61
C TYR A 25 -4.17 10.90 -3.09
N GLY A 26 -5.26 11.37 -2.47
CA GLY A 26 -5.43 11.30 -1.02
C GLY A 26 -5.38 9.87 -0.49
N GLY A 27 -6.06 8.93 -1.16
CA GLY A 27 -6.06 7.53 -0.76
C GLY A 27 -4.71 6.83 -0.97
N LEU A 28 -4.00 7.10 -2.07
CA LEU A 28 -2.65 6.58 -2.31
C LEU A 28 -1.65 7.11 -1.27
N CYS A 29 -1.71 8.41 -0.98
CA CYS A 29 -0.89 9.02 0.07
C CYS A 29 -1.22 8.45 1.45
N ALA A 30 -2.49 8.26 1.77
CA ALA A 30 -2.91 7.64 3.02
C ALA A 30 -2.35 6.20 3.14
N LEU A 31 -2.41 5.40 2.07
CA LEU A 31 -1.83 4.04 2.06
C LEU A 31 -0.31 4.04 2.23
N ALA A 32 0.39 5.00 1.63
CA ALA A 32 1.84 5.09 1.73
C ALA A 32 2.32 5.58 3.11
N THR A 33 1.50 6.37 3.81
CA THR A 33 1.93 7.08 5.04
C THR A 33 1.33 6.52 6.32
N TYR A 34 0.05 6.13 6.35
CA TYR A 34 -0.67 5.74 7.56
C TYR A 34 -0.49 4.27 7.93
N ASP A 35 -0.33 4.00 9.22
CA ASP A 35 -0.36 2.64 9.78
C ASP A 35 -1.80 2.11 9.82
N ARG A 36 -1.99 0.80 10.04
CA ARG A 36 -3.35 0.21 10.12
C ARG A 36 -4.27 0.94 11.12
N SER A 37 -3.76 1.33 12.28
CA SER A 37 -4.53 2.08 13.28
C SER A 37 -4.90 3.49 12.84
N GLU A 38 -4.02 4.16 12.09
CA GLU A 38 -4.27 5.49 11.55
C GLU A 38 -5.27 5.43 10.40
N ILE A 39 -5.23 4.39 9.57
CA ILE A 39 -6.25 4.15 8.54
C ILE A 39 -7.62 3.96 9.20
N GLN A 40 -7.71 3.17 10.26
CA GLN A 40 -8.95 3.01 11.03
C GLN A 40 -9.51 4.36 11.51
N GLN A 41 -8.70 5.17 12.20
CA GLN A 41 -9.15 6.43 12.80
C GLN A 41 -9.38 7.56 11.78
N ARG A 42 -8.48 7.72 10.80
CA ARG A 42 -8.47 8.88 9.90
C ARG A 42 -9.22 8.65 8.59
N VAL A 43 -9.45 7.39 8.22
CA VAL A 43 -10.12 7.03 6.97
C VAL A 43 -11.49 6.42 7.22
N PHE A 44 -11.58 5.36 8.03
CA PHE A 44 -12.86 4.66 8.26
C PHE A 44 -13.78 5.38 9.25
N GLU A 45 -13.24 5.91 10.35
CA GLU A 45 -14.02 6.62 11.37
C GLU A 45 -14.30 8.09 10.99
N ASN A 46 -13.55 8.63 10.01
CA ASN A 46 -13.78 9.97 9.49
C ASN A 46 -14.76 9.93 8.32
N ASP A 47 -16.01 10.21 8.61
CA ASP A 47 -17.12 10.33 7.66
C ASP A 47 -16.80 11.17 6.42
N HIS A 48 -16.09 12.30 6.59
CA HIS A 48 -15.75 13.18 5.48
C HIS A 48 -14.74 12.52 4.54
N THR A 49 -13.66 11.98 5.09
CA THR A 49 -12.64 11.26 4.32
C THR A 49 -13.24 10.04 3.63
N TRP A 50 -14.04 9.26 4.36
CA TRP A 50 -14.67 8.09 3.80
C TRP A 50 -15.58 8.48 2.65
N ARG A 51 -16.49 9.44 2.82
CA ARG A 51 -17.37 9.94 1.74
C ARG A 51 -16.60 10.44 0.52
N ALA A 52 -15.53 11.22 0.71
CA ALA A 52 -14.69 11.71 -0.39
C ALA A 52 -14.07 10.55 -1.19
N LEU A 53 -13.55 9.52 -0.51
CA LEU A 53 -13.07 8.30 -1.17
C LEU A 53 -14.15 7.55 -1.96
N GLY A 54 -15.43 7.85 -1.74
CA GLY A 54 -16.54 7.26 -2.48
C GLY A 54 -16.58 7.62 -3.95
N LEU A 55 -15.86 8.68 -4.30
CA LEU A 55 -15.67 9.10 -5.68
C LEU A 55 -14.67 8.20 -6.42
N ALA A 56 -13.78 7.51 -5.71
CA ALA A 56 -12.78 6.59 -6.26
C ALA A 56 -12.93 5.17 -5.66
N PRO A 57 -13.92 4.38 -6.10
CA PRO A 57 -14.25 3.07 -5.51
C PRO A 57 -13.09 2.06 -5.58
N GLU A 58 -12.25 2.14 -6.61
CA GLU A 58 -11.05 1.34 -6.77
C GLU A 58 -10.06 1.56 -5.62
N ILE A 59 -9.88 2.81 -5.18
CA ILE A 59 -8.98 3.16 -4.08
C ILE A 59 -9.56 2.74 -2.73
N ARG A 60 -10.87 2.90 -2.52
CA ARG A 60 -11.54 2.36 -1.31
C ARG A 60 -11.30 0.87 -1.16
N LYS A 61 -11.47 0.11 -2.24
CA LYS A 61 -11.28 -1.34 -2.22
C LYS A 61 -9.85 -1.72 -1.83
N ILE A 62 -8.85 -0.99 -2.34
CA ILE A 62 -7.44 -1.19 -1.98
C ILE A 62 -7.22 -0.89 -0.49
N ILE A 63 -7.77 0.21 0.03
CA ILE A 63 -7.65 0.58 1.45
C ILE A 63 -8.29 -0.49 2.35
N GLU A 64 -9.46 -1.00 1.99
CA GLU A 64 -10.13 -2.09 2.71
C GLU A 64 -9.31 -3.38 2.68
N ASP A 65 -8.75 -3.76 1.53
CA ASP A 65 -7.91 -4.94 1.39
C ASP A 65 -6.63 -4.83 2.23
N PHE A 66 -6.00 -3.65 2.22
CA PHE A 66 -4.83 -3.37 3.05
C PHE A 66 -5.15 -3.49 4.54
N HIS A 67 -6.23 -2.85 4.99
CA HIS A 67 -6.65 -2.86 6.40
C HIS A 67 -6.99 -4.28 6.89
N ARG A 68 -7.66 -5.09 6.05
CA ARG A 68 -7.99 -6.49 6.35
C ARG A 68 -6.79 -7.45 6.23
N GLY A 69 -5.63 -6.98 5.76
CA GLY A 69 -4.44 -7.80 5.54
C GLY A 69 -4.50 -8.72 4.33
N ARG A 70 -5.42 -8.47 3.38
CA ARG A 70 -5.52 -9.19 2.10
C ARG A 70 -4.52 -8.62 1.09
N TYR A 71 -3.23 -8.74 1.38
CA TYR A 71 -2.18 -8.06 0.63
C TYR A 71 -2.05 -8.53 -0.82
N ALA A 72 -2.33 -9.81 -1.12
CA ALA A 72 -2.34 -10.31 -2.50
C ALA A 72 -3.36 -9.56 -3.37
N ALA A 73 -4.59 -9.41 -2.87
CA ALA A 73 -5.65 -8.67 -3.56
C ALA A 73 -5.35 -7.17 -3.63
N CYS A 74 -4.84 -6.59 -2.53
CA CYS A 74 -4.43 -5.18 -2.49
C CYS A 74 -3.40 -4.86 -3.59
N LEU A 75 -2.34 -5.66 -3.70
CA LEU A 75 -1.28 -5.45 -4.70
C LEU A 75 -1.76 -5.70 -6.12
N GLU A 76 -2.68 -6.66 -6.32
CA GLU A 76 -3.30 -6.90 -7.62
C GLU A 76 -4.16 -5.73 -8.10
N HIS A 77 -4.97 -5.16 -7.20
CA HIS A 77 -5.76 -3.97 -7.52
C HIS A 77 -4.85 -2.76 -7.80
N LEU A 78 -3.77 -2.57 -7.03
CA LEU A 78 -2.78 -1.52 -7.26
C LEU A 78 -2.13 -1.64 -8.65
N GLU A 79 -1.73 -2.85 -9.05
CA GLU A 79 -1.11 -3.07 -10.36
C GLU A 79 -2.10 -2.82 -11.52
N THR A 80 -3.39 -3.11 -11.29
CA THR A 80 -4.46 -2.84 -12.26
C THR A 80 -4.60 -1.34 -12.54
N ILE A 81 -4.59 -0.51 -11.49
CA ILE A 81 -4.72 0.95 -11.63
C ILE A 81 -3.40 1.63 -12.01
N LYS A 82 -2.24 0.99 -11.80
CA LYS A 82 -0.91 1.54 -12.08
C LYS A 82 -0.79 2.16 -13.47
N LYS A 83 -1.31 1.47 -14.50
CA LYS A 83 -1.25 1.97 -15.89
C LYS A 83 -2.00 3.28 -16.07
N ALA A 84 -3.16 3.44 -15.42
CA ALA A 84 -3.92 4.69 -15.47
C ALA A 84 -3.18 5.80 -14.73
N LEU A 85 -2.63 5.51 -13.55
CA LEU A 85 -1.86 6.48 -12.76
C LEU A 85 -0.58 6.95 -13.48
N LEU A 86 0.04 6.12 -14.32
CA LEU A 86 1.21 6.51 -15.11
C LEU A 86 0.88 7.46 -16.27
N LEU A 87 -0.39 7.52 -16.69
CA LEU A 87 -0.87 8.45 -17.72
C LEU A 87 -1.34 9.79 -17.13
N ASP A 88 -1.46 9.87 -15.81
CA ASP A 88 -1.92 11.06 -15.10
C ASP A 88 -0.82 12.13 -15.04
N MET A 89 -1.21 13.38 -15.29
CA MET A 89 -0.28 14.51 -15.39
C MET A 89 0.46 14.82 -14.08
N TYR A 90 -0.20 14.65 -12.94
CA TYR A 90 0.31 15.05 -11.63
C TYR A 90 0.98 13.88 -10.90
N VAL A 91 0.34 12.71 -10.84
CA VAL A 91 0.83 11.60 -10.01
C VAL A 91 1.85 10.72 -10.71
N SER A 92 1.90 10.69 -12.05
CA SER A 92 2.78 9.79 -12.84
C SER A 92 4.23 9.74 -12.35
N ARG A 93 4.81 10.91 -12.02
CA ARG A 93 6.19 11.04 -11.52
C ARG A 93 6.41 10.43 -10.13
N HIS A 94 5.34 10.22 -9.37
CA HIS A 94 5.36 9.73 -7.99
C HIS A 94 4.84 8.29 -7.86
N VAL A 95 4.22 7.72 -8.90
CA VAL A 95 3.57 6.39 -8.86
C VAL A 95 4.53 5.31 -8.38
N GLU A 96 5.70 5.17 -9.00
CA GLU A 96 6.65 4.10 -8.64
C GLU A 96 7.11 4.22 -7.18
N TRP A 97 7.35 5.45 -6.72
CA TRP A 97 7.73 5.71 -5.34
C TRP A 97 6.59 5.37 -4.36
N LEU A 98 5.36 5.81 -4.66
CA LEU A 98 4.17 5.54 -3.84
C LEU A 98 3.90 4.04 -3.74
N LEU A 99 3.89 3.32 -4.87
CA LEU A 99 3.67 1.88 -4.88
C LEU A 99 4.77 1.13 -4.12
N GLY A 100 6.02 1.57 -4.24
CA GLY A 100 7.13 1.05 -3.44
C GLY A 100 6.92 1.25 -1.94
N GLN A 101 6.49 2.45 -1.51
CA GLN A 101 6.20 2.71 -0.09
C GLN A 101 5.03 1.88 0.43
N ILE A 102 3.95 1.72 -0.35
CA ILE A 102 2.79 0.91 0.02
C ILE A 102 3.20 -0.56 0.19
N ARG A 103 4.00 -1.09 -0.75
CA ARG A 103 4.52 -2.47 -0.68
C ARG A 103 5.41 -2.66 0.55
N GLU A 104 6.34 -1.75 0.79
CA GLU A 104 7.22 -1.76 1.95
C GLU A 104 6.43 -1.76 3.25
N LYS A 105 5.40 -0.91 3.38
CA LYS A 105 4.51 -0.90 4.54
C LYS A 105 3.71 -2.19 4.69
N ALA A 106 3.18 -2.72 3.60
CA ALA A 106 2.44 -3.98 3.63
C ALA A 106 3.31 -5.12 4.19
N LEU A 107 4.59 -5.19 3.81
CA LEU A 107 5.54 -6.18 4.33
C LEU A 107 5.73 -6.04 5.84
N LEU A 108 5.94 -4.82 6.33
CA LEU A 108 6.11 -4.53 7.76
C LEU A 108 4.87 -4.90 8.57
N GLU A 109 3.69 -4.48 8.11
CA GLU A 109 2.42 -4.76 8.79
C GLU A 109 2.04 -6.25 8.70
N TYR A 110 2.41 -6.96 7.64
CA TYR A 110 2.23 -8.41 7.55
C TYR A 110 3.13 -9.16 8.53
N ALA A 111 4.38 -8.74 8.71
CA ALA A 111 5.32 -9.37 9.64
C ALA A 111 5.02 -9.04 11.12
N ARG A 112 4.33 -7.92 11.38
CA ARG A 112 4.08 -7.38 12.74
C ARG A 112 3.44 -8.36 13.73
N PRO A 113 2.45 -9.21 13.39
CA PRO A 113 1.88 -10.15 14.37
C PRO A 113 2.69 -11.45 14.56
N PHE A 114 3.61 -11.80 13.66
CA PHE A 114 4.28 -13.11 13.69
C PHE A 114 5.63 -13.06 14.39
N ALA A 115 5.96 -14.07 15.22
CA ALA A 115 7.31 -14.23 15.79
C ALA A 115 8.27 -14.91 14.79
N SER A 116 7.74 -15.84 14.00
CA SER A 116 8.43 -16.52 12.91
C SER A 116 7.48 -16.70 11.73
N LEU A 117 7.97 -16.57 10.50
CA LEU A 117 7.16 -16.61 9.29
C LEU A 117 7.88 -17.37 8.17
N ARG A 118 7.18 -18.31 7.53
CA ARG A 118 7.71 -19.01 6.35
C ARG A 118 7.72 -18.08 5.14
N MET A 119 8.86 -17.99 4.48
CA MET A 119 9.02 -17.10 3.32
C MET A 119 8.18 -17.52 2.13
N SER A 120 7.94 -18.82 1.92
CA SER A 120 7.07 -19.30 0.85
C SER A 120 5.62 -18.81 1.00
N THR A 121 5.10 -18.77 2.24
CA THR A 121 3.77 -18.25 2.55
C THR A 121 3.72 -16.73 2.40
N MET A 122 4.78 -16.02 2.76
CA MET A 122 4.86 -14.57 2.54
C MET A 122 4.96 -14.24 1.05
N ALA A 123 5.82 -14.93 0.30
CA ALA A 123 6.02 -14.74 -1.12
C ALA A 123 4.71 -14.89 -1.92
N SER A 124 3.87 -15.87 -1.57
CA SER A 124 2.56 -16.03 -2.22
C SER A 124 1.59 -14.87 -1.94
N GLN A 125 1.63 -14.27 -0.74
CA GLN A 125 0.83 -13.10 -0.42
C GLN A 125 1.32 -11.82 -1.11
N PHE A 126 2.63 -11.71 -1.33
CA PHE A 126 3.25 -10.53 -1.95
C PHE A 126 3.48 -10.65 -3.46
N ARG A 127 2.97 -11.74 -4.07
CA ARG A 127 3.12 -12.08 -5.49
C ARG A 127 4.57 -11.92 -5.98
N SER A 128 5.51 -12.36 -5.15
CA SER A 128 6.95 -12.26 -5.42
C SER A 128 7.59 -13.64 -5.32
N SER A 129 8.80 -13.77 -5.84
CA SER A 129 9.58 -14.98 -5.63
C SER A 129 10.23 -14.96 -4.23
N VAL A 130 10.59 -16.13 -3.71
CA VAL A 130 11.34 -16.22 -2.45
C VAL A 130 12.67 -15.44 -2.50
N PRO A 131 13.52 -15.56 -3.53
CA PRO A 131 14.78 -14.82 -3.56
C PRO A 131 14.58 -13.30 -3.65
N ASP A 132 13.62 -12.82 -4.44
CA ASP A 132 13.34 -11.37 -4.52
C ASP A 132 12.85 -10.84 -3.17
N LEU A 133 11.97 -11.60 -2.51
CA LEU A 133 11.49 -11.26 -1.17
C LEU A 133 12.62 -11.25 -0.13
N GLU A 134 13.61 -12.16 -0.23
CA GLU A 134 14.81 -12.13 0.63
C GLU A 134 15.58 -10.82 0.47
N GLU A 135 15.81 -10.39 -0.78
CA GLU A 135 16.51 -9.15 -1.06
C GLU A 135 15.75 -7.93 -0.54
N GLU A 136 14.43 -7.89 -0.76
CA GLU A 136 13.55 -6.83 -0.23
C GLU A 136 13.62 -6.76 1.30
N LEU A 137 13.47 -7.89 2.00
CA LEU A 137 13.52 -7.93 3.47
C LEU A 137 14.91 -7.58 4.02
N MET A 138 15.99 -7.99 3.35
CA MET A 138 17.35 -7.59 3.72
C MET A 138 17.54 -6.07 3.57
N ALA A 139 16.98 -5.46 2.53
CA ALA A 139 17.02 -4.02 2.35
C ALA A 139 16.25 -3.29 3.46
N LEU A 140 15.11 -3.82 3.92
CA LEU A 140 14.35 -3.26 5.05
C LEU A 140 15.07 -3.38 6.39
N ASN A 141 15.77 -4.49 6.61
CA ASN A 141 16.60 -4.68 7.80
C ASN A 141 17.78 -3.69 7.81
N LYS A 142 18.46 -3.50 6.67
CA LYS A 142 19.53 -2.50 6.50
C LYS A 142 19.05 -1.06 6.76
N LYS A 143 17.78 -0.75 6.48
CA LYS A 143 17.15 0.54 6.78
C LYS A 143 16.67 0.68 8.24
N ASN A 144 16.92 -0.32 9.10
CA ASN A 144 16.41 -0.39 10.49
C ASN A 144 14.88 -0.28 10.61
N LYS A 145 14.14 -0.66 9.56
CA LYS A 145 12.67 -0.66 9.58
C LYS A 145 12.08 -2.00 10.03
N LEU A 146 12.84 -3.08 9.89
CA LEU A 146 12.43 -4.43 10.27
C LEU A 146 13.52 -5.11 11.10
N GLU A 147 13.24 -5.38 12.38
CA GLU A 147 14.14 -6.12 13.27
C GLU A 147 13.94 -7.63 13.11
N ALA A 148 14.44 -8.20 12.01
CA ALA A 148 14.30 -9.62 11.73
C ALA A 148 15.57 -10.26 11.15
N CYS A 149 15.77 -11.53 11.49
CA CYS A 149 16.81 -12.40 10.98
C CYS A 149 16.20 -13.40 9.99
N ILE A 150 16.85 -13.56 8.83
CA ILE A 150 16.42 -14.51 7.80
C ILE A 150 17.30 -15.75 7.88
N ASP A 151 16.70 -16.92 8.11
CA ASP A 151 17.37 -18.20 7.96
C ASP A 151 17.26 -18.66 6.50
N SER A 152 18.37 -18.56 5.76
CA SER A 152 18.44 -18.92 4.34
C SER A 152 18.30 -20.43 4.08
N GLN A 153 18.62 -21.29 5.06
CA GLN A 153 18.49 -22.74 4.89
C GLN A 153 17.04 -23.19 5.06
N THR A 154 16.37 -22.70 6.10
CA THR A 154 14.97 -23.07 6.37
C THR A 154 13.96 -22.18 5.67
N LYS A 155 14.40 -21.06 5.09
CA LYS A 155 13.56 -20.03 4.45
C LYS A 155 12.48 -19.54 5.41
N VAL A 156 12.91 -19.22 6.63
CA VAL A 156 12.07 -18.69 7.71
C VAL A 156 12.63 -17.34 8.18
N LEU A 157 11.74 -16.36 8.27
CA LEU A 157 12.00 -15.07 8.88
C LEU A 157 11.70 -15.16 10.39
N TYR A 158 12.67 -14.84 11.24
CA TYR A 158 12.51 -14.76 12.70
C TYR A 158 12.64 -13.30 13.14
N LYS A 159 11.79 -12.83 14.04
CA LYS A 159 12.06 -11.55 14.71
C LYS A 159 13.28 -11.67 15.63
N ASN A 160 14.10 -10.62 15.70
CA ASN A 160 15.36 -10.64 16.44
C ASN A 160 15.20 -11.06 17.92
N ALA A 161 14.08 -10.71 18.56
CA ALA A 161 13.77 -11.12 19.93
C ALA A 161 13.59 -12.65 20.13
N HIS A 162 13.33 -13.40 19.05
CA HIS A 162 13.03 -14.83 19.08
C HIS A 162 14.03 -15.70 18.30
N PHE A 163 15.09 -15.10 17.76
CA PHE A 163 16.13 -15.85 17.06
C PHE A 163 17.01 -16.60 18.06
N GLN A 164 16.84 -17.93 18.14
CA GLN A 164 17.78 -18.82 18.82
C GLN A 164 18.70 -19.47 17.79
N PRO A 165 20.00 -19.15 17.74
CA PRO A 165 20.92 -19.82 16.83
C PRO A 165 21.00 -21.30 17.22
N LYS A 166 20.70 -22.18 16.26
CA LYS A 166 20.99 -23.61 16.43
C LYS A 166 22.50 -23.78 16.51
N LYS A 167 22.97 -24.26 17.67
CA LYS A 167 24.35 -24.69 17.89
C LYS A 167 24.67 -25.94 17.07
#